data_AF-A0A523MWJ7-F1
#
_entry.id   AF-A0A523MWJ7-F1
#
_cell.length_a   1.000
_cell.length_b   1.000
_cell.length_c   1.000
_cell.angle_alpha   90.00
_cell.angle_beta   90.00
_cell.angle_gamma   90.00
#
_symmetry.space_group_name_H-M   'P 1'
#
loop_
_entity.id
_entity.type
_entity.pdbx_description
1 polymer ?
#
loop_
_entity_poly.entity_id
_entity_poly.type
_entity_poly.pdbx_seq_one_letter_code
_entity_poly.pdbx_strand_id
1 'polypeptide(L)'
;MKRVLSCSLWVGVFSVLSLLGSGPVWAQAGGHASVGLGHGEEGYLHLQEMVKHLEFSLKMDDASPELKTHGTVALKHAREALKHYNEALAHASESLGRPAGNPMMGGSGGDQEGSDYEQGPGRSFRGPGMGMPEGSR
;
A
#
# COMPACT_ATOMS: atom_id res chain seq x y z
N MET A 1 -53.59 6.80 28.80
CA MET A 1 -53.43 5.92 27.61
C MET A 1 -52.78 6.65 26.42
N LYS A 2 -53.34 7.77 25.90
CA LYS A 2 -52.81 8.48 24.72
C LYS A 2 -51.34 8.96 24.83
N ARG A 3 -50.90 9.43 26.01
CA ARG A 3 -49.51 9.87 26.26
C ARG A 3 -48.50 8.73 26.31
N VAL A 4 -48.92 7.57 26.82
CA VAL A 4 -48.07 6.36 26.89
C VAL A 4 -47.89 5.78 25.48
N LEU A 5 -48.97 5.74 24.68
CA LEU A 5 -48.92 5.30 23.28
C LEU A 5 -48.02 6.22 22.43
N SER A 6 -48.06 7.53 22.67
CA SER A 6 -47.19 8.50 21.99
C SER A 6 -45.72 8.34 22.39
N CYS A 7 -45.41 8.16 23.68
CA CYS A 7 -44.04 7.88 24.11
C CYS A 7 -43.48 6.59 23.51
N SER A 8 -44.26 5.51 23.47
CA SER A 8 -43.83 4.23 22.87
C SER A 8 -43.54 4.36 21.37
N LEU A 9 -44.31 5.16 20.64
CA LEU A 9 -44.03 5.46 19.23
C LEU A 9 -42.73 6.23 19.04
N TRP A 10 -42.49 7.26 19.87
CA TRP A 10 -41.24 8.04 19.80
C TRP A 10 -40.02 7.19 20.15
N VAL A 11 -40.10 6.32 21.15
CA VAL A 11 -39.02 5.38 21.51
C VAL A 11 -38.77 4.40 20.36
N GLY A 12 -39.81 3.85 19.74
CA GLY A 12 -39.69 2.94 18.60
C GLY A 12 -39.03 3.61 17.38
N VAL A 13 -39.47 4.83 17.04
CA VAL A 13 -38.87 5.61 15.95
C VAL A 13 -37.41 5.94 16.25
N PHE A 14 -37.08 6.31 17.49
CA PHE A 14 -35.71 6.63 17.89
C PHE A 14 -34.80 5.39 17.85
N SER A 15 -35.30 4.22 18.27
CA SER A 15 -34.57 2.94 18.15
C SER A 15 -34.31 2.57 16.69
N VAL A 16 -35.30 2.71 15.81
CA VAL A 16 -35.14 2.40 14.38
C VAL A 16 -34.16 3.39 13.72
N LEU A 17 -34.26 4.68 14.04
CA LEU A 17 -33.37 5.71 13.52
C LEU A 17 -31.92 5.53 14.01
N SER A 18 -31.75 5.08 15.25
CA SER A 18 -30.42 4.75 15.81
C SER A 18 -29.79 3.54 15.11
N LEU A 19 -30.59 2.52 14.78
CA LEU A 19 -30.13 1.37 13.99
C LEU A 19 -29.76 1.76 12.56
N LEU A 20 -30.55 2.64 11.91
CA LEU A 20 -30.30 3.12 10.55
C LEU A 20 -29.11 4.10 10.47
N GLY A 21 -28.88 4.90 11.52
CA GLY A 21 -27.75 5.82 11.61
C GLY A 21 -26.41 5.14 11.95
N SER A 22 -26.45 3.89 12.41
CA SER A 22 -25.27 3.07 12.68
C SER A 22 -24.87 2.31 11.42
N GLY A 23 -24.34 3.04 10.42
CA GLY A 23 -23.83 2.41 9.19
C GLY A 23 -22.71 1.39 9.48
N PRO A 24 -22.45 0.43 8.57
CA PRO A 24 -21.42 -0.59 8.78
C PRO A 24 -20.02 0.02 8.69
N VAL A 25 -19.42 0.34 9.84
CA VAL A 25 -18.02 0.79 10.00
C VAL A 25 -16.98 -0.23 9.48
N TRP A 26 -17.39 -1.48 9.27
CA TRP A 26 -16.57 -2.54 8.69
C TRP A 26 -16.06 -2.22 7.27
N ALA A 27 -16.82 -1.45 6.49
CA ALA A 27 -16.43 -1.09 5.13
C ALA A 27 -15.22 -0.14 5.09
N GLN A 28 -15.02 0.70 6.12
CA GLN A 28 -13.92 1.66 6.16
C GLN A 28 -12.57 0.98 6.46
N ALA A 29 -12.55 -0.05 7.31
CA ALA A 29 -11.33 -0.77 7.66
C ALA A 29 -10.81 -1.64 6.51
N GLY A 30 -11.71 -2.26 5.73
CA GLY A 30 -11.35 -3.13 4.61
C GLY A 30 -10.64 -2.40 3.46
N GLY A 31 -11.04 -1.16 3.15
CA GLY A 31 -10.42 -0.36 2.09
C GLY A 31 -8.97 0.06 2.38
N HIS A 32 -8.65 0.43 3.63
CA HIS A 32 -7.27 0.75 4.00
C HIS A 32 -6.39 -0.50 4.05
N ALA A 33 -6.94 -1.62 4.53
CA ALA A 33 -6.24 -2.90 4.54
C ALA A 33 -5.98 -3.44 3.13
N SER A 34 -6.85 -3.16 2.15
CA SER A 34 -6.61 -3.52 0.74
C SER A 34 -5.49 -2.72 0.09
N VAL A 35 -5.42 -1.40 0.34
CA VAL A 35 -4.32 -0.56 -0.16
C VAL A 35 -3.00 -0.95 0.50
N GLY A 36 -3.03 -1.20 1.81
CA GLY A 36 -1.85 -1.67 2.56
C GLY A 36 -1.31 -3.00 2.04
N LEU A 37 -2.18 -3.95 1.67
CA LEU A 37 -1.75 -5.19 1.03
C LEU A 37 -1.06 -4.93 -0.31
N GLY A 38 -1.59 -4.04 -1.15
CA GLY A 38 -0.98 -3.68 -2.43
C GLY A 38 0.42 -3.08 -2.27
N HIS A 39 0.62 -2.15 -1.33
CA HIS A 39 1.98 -1.66 -1.02
C HIS A 39 2.87 -2.74 -0.42
N GLY A 40 2.30 -3.72 0.29
CA GLY A 40 3.04 -4.89 0.76
C GLY A 40 3.57 -5.74 -0.40
N GLU A 41 2.73 -6.00 -1.40
CA GLU A 41 3.09 -6.72 -2.62
C GLU A 41 4.22 -6.01 -3.40
N GLU A 42 4.15 -4.69 -3.52
CA GLU A 42 5.23 -3.87 -4.10
C GLU A 42 6.51 -3.93 -3.24
N GLY A 43 6.38 -3.80 -1.92
CA GLY A 43 7.49 -3.87 -0.97
C GLY A 43 8.23 -5.22 -1.03
N TYR A 44 7.51 -6.31 -1.27
CA TYR A 44 8.09 -7.62 -1.48
C TYR A 44 8.99 -7.66 -2.73
N LEU A 45 8.55 -7.06 -3.84
CA LEU A 45 9.35 -6.96 -5.06
C LEU A 45 10.60 -6.09 -4.86
N HIS A 46 10.48 -4.97 -4.15
CA HIS A 46 11.63 -4.14 -3.79
C HIS A 46 12.66 -4.91 -2.97
N LEU A 47 12.21 -5.69 -1.98
CA LEU A 47 13.11 -6.52 -1.18
C LEU A 47 13.79 -7.61 -2.03
N GLN A 48 13.07 -8.23 -2.97
CA GLN A 48 13.67 -9.19 -3.91
C GLN A 48 14.79 -8.55 -4.73
N GLU A 49 14.57 -7.33 -5.22
CA GLU A 49 15.57 -6.62 -6.02
C GLU A 49 16.79 -6.21 -5.19
N MET A 50 16.58 -5.77 -3.96
CA MET A 50 17.67 -5.50 -3.02
C MET A 50 18.51 -6.76 -2.74
N VAL A 51 17.87 -7.93 -2.61
CA VAL A 51 18.58 -9.22 -2.45
C VAL A 51 19.43 -9.54 -3.67
N LYS A 52 18.92 -9.32 -4.90
CA LYS A 52 19.70 -9.53 -6.13
C LYS A 52 20.91 -8.62 -6.19
N HIS A 53 20.75 -7.33 -5.86
CA HIS A 53 21.87 -6.39 -5.82
C HIS A 53 22.94 -6.80 -4.83
N LEU A 54 22.55 -7.21 -3.63
CA LEU A 54 23.50 -7.70 -2.63
C LEU A 54 24.21 -8.98 -3.09
N GLU A 55 23.48 -9.91 -3.71
CA GLU A 55 24.06 -11.14 -4.26
C GLU A 55 25.06 -10.85 -5.38
N PHE A 56 24.75 -9.90 -6.25
CA PHE A 56 25.63 -9.46 -7.31
C PHE A 56 26.91 -8.82 -6.73
N SER A 57 26.78 -7.89 -5.78
CA SER A 57 27.93 -7.26 -5.11
C SER A 57 28.87 -8.26 -4.45
N LEU A 58 28.35 -9.37 -3.92
CA LEU A 58 29.17 -10.42 -3.31
C LEU A 58 29.93 -11.29 -4.31
N LYS A 59 29.48 -11.35 -5.57
CA LYS A 59 30.12 -12.11 -6.64
C LYS A 59 31.26 -11.35 -7.32
N MET A 60 31.38 -10.05 -7.09
CA MET A 60 32.45 -9.23 -7.67
C MET A 60 33.82 -9.64 -7.10
N ASP A 61 34.82 -9.72 -7.97
CA ASP A 61 36.18 -10.15 -7.60
C ASP A 61 36.85 -9.20 -6.61
N ASP A 62 36.53 -7.90 -6.72
CA ASP A 62 37.04 -6.81 -5.88
C ASP A 62 36.23 -6.60 -4.58
N ALA A 63 35.22 -7.44 -4.31
CA ALA A 63 34.43 -7.32 -3.09
C ALA A 63 35.30 -7.48 -1.83
N SER A 64 35.23 -6.47 -0.96
CA SER A 64 35.98 -6.39 0.31
C SER A 64 35.74 -7.62 1.19
N PRO A 65 36.75 -8.10 1.94
CA PRO A 65 36.58 -9.20 2.90
C PRO A 65 35.51 -8.93 3.96
N GLU A 66 35.33 -7.67 4.39
CA GLU A 66 34.25 -7.28 5.31
C GLU A 66 32.87 -7.41 4.65
N LEU A 67 32.76 -7.03 3.38
CA LEU A 67 31.52 -7.20 2.61
C LEU A 67 31.22 -8.69 2.42
N LYS A 68 32.21 -9.53 2.13
CA LYS A 68 32.00 -10.99 1.98
C LYS A 68 31.54 -11.64 3.29
N THR A 69 32.12 -11.25 4.42
CA THR A 69 31.76 -11.81 5.74
C THR A 69 30.38 -11.34 6.22
N HIS A 70 30.12 -10.04 6.24
CA HIS A 70 28.84 -9.52 6.71
C HIS A 70 27.73 -9.61 5.67
N GLY A 71 28.05 -9.40 4.39
CA GLY A 71 27.09 -9.43 3.30
C GLY A 71 26.50 -10.81 3.04
N THR A 72 27.25 -11.90 3.23
CA THR A 72 26.71 -13.27 3.12
C THR A 72 25.68 -13.56 4.23
N VAL A 73 25.94 -13.11 5.45
CA VAL A 73 24.99 -13.20 6.58
C VAL A 73 23.77 -12.31 6.33
N ALA A 74 23.97 -11.07 5.88
CA ALA A 74 22.89 -10.16 5.51
C ALA A 74 22.01 -10.74 4.39
N LEU A 75 22.61 -11.37 3.37
CA LEU A 75 21.90 -12.03 2.28
C LEU A 75 21.08 -13.23 2.78
N LYS A 76 21.59 -14.01 3.74
CA LYS A 76 20.82 -15.07 4.38
C LYS A 76 19.59 -14.51 5.10
N HIS A 77 19.76 -13.48 5.92
CA HIS A 77 18.66 -12.85 6.63
C HIS A 77 17.64 -12.19 5.70
N ALA A 78 18.08 -11.56 4.61
CA ALA A 78 17.18 -10.96 3.63
C ALA A 78 16.34 -12.03 2.90
N ARG A 79 16.92 -13.20 2.61
CA ARG A 79 16.18 -14.35 2.05
C ARG A 79 15.18 -14.94 3.05
N GLU A 80 15.52 -15.00 4.34
CA GLU A 80 14.57 -15.39 5.40
C GLU A 80 13.45 -14.35 5.56
N ALA A 81 13.78 -13.05 5.51
CA ALA A 81 12.81 -11.97 5.54
C ALA A 81 11.81 -12.08 4.38
N LEU A 82 12.26 -12.40 3.15
CA LEU A 82 11.36 -12.65 2.02
C LEU A 82 10.37 -13.78 2.27
N LYS A 83 10.80 -14.88 2.93
CA LYS A 83 9.87 -15.98 3.27
C LYS A 83 8.77 -15.50 4.20
N HIS A 84 9.13 -14.83 5.29
CA HIS A 84 8.16 -14.29 6.25
C HIS A 84 7.29 -13.18 5.65
N TYR A 85 7.84 -12.37 4.75
CA TYR A 85 7.07 -11.37 4.02
C TYR A 85 6.00 -12.06 3.16
N ASN A 86 6.36 -13.11 2.42
CA ASN A 86 5.40 -13.87 1.61
C ASN A 86 4.32 -14.54 2.46
N GLU A 87 4.67 -15.10 3.62
CA GLU A 87 3.70 -15.62 4.61
C GLU A 87 2.75 -14.53 5.11
N ALA A 88 3.28 -13.34 5.42
CA ALA A 88 2.49 -12.20 5.86
C ALA A 88 1.52 -11.70 4.77
N LEU A 89 1.96 -11.66 3.51
CA LEU A 89 1.10 -11.33 2.38
C LEU A 89 -0.03 -12.34 2.22
N ALA A 90 0.28 -13.64 2.28
CA ALA A 90 -0.73 -14.69 2.19
C ALA A 90 -1.80 -14.55 3.28
N HIS A 91 -1.39 -14.32 4.54
CA HIS A 91 -2.31 -14.08 5.65
C HIS A 91 -3.15 -12.80 5.48
N ALA A 92 -2.54 -11.73 4.98
CA ALA A 92 -3.25 -10.48 4.74
C ALA A 92 -4.26 -10.61 3.58
N SER A 93 -3.95 -11.39 2.53
CA SER A 93 -4.90 -11.72 1.47
C SER A 93 -6.08 -12.55 1.99
N GLU A 94 -5.81 -13.59 2.79
CA GLU A 94 -6.84 -14.42 3.42
C GLU A 94 -7.77 -13.57 4.30
N SER A 95 -7.21 -12.67 5.11
CA SER A 95 -7.96 -11.74 5.98
C SER A 95 -8.88 -10.82 5.20
N LEU A 96 -8.56 -10.55 3.94
CA LEU A 96 -9.33 -9.70 3.03
C LEU A 96 -10.27 -10.48 2.13
N GLY A 97 -10.35 -11.81 2.30
CA GLY A 97 -11.19 -12.68 1.47
C GLY A 97 -10.80 -12.68 -0.01
N ARG A 98 -9.56 -12.29 -0.33
CA ARG A 98 -9.03 -12.33 -1.70
C ARG A 98 -7.98 -13.43 -1.81
N PRO A 99 -7.86 -14.11 -2.96
CA PRO A 99 -6.72 -14.97 -3.20
C PRO A 99 -5.44 -14.13 -3.11
N ALA A 100 -4.39 -14.69 -2.52
CA ALA A 100 -3.06 -14.10 -2.61
C ALA A 100 -2.70 -13.97 -4.09
N GLY A 101 -2.70 -12.74 -4.59
CA GLY A 101 -2.43 -12.46 -5.99
C GLY A 101 -0.94 -12.52 -6.25
N ASN A 102 -0.54 -12.97 -7.45
CA ASN A 102 0.76 -12.58 -7.96
C ASN A 102 0.76 -11.04 -8.10
N PRO A 103 1.81 -10.33 -7.68
CA PRO A 103 1.85 -8.86 -7.56
C PRO A 103 1.70 -8.07 -8.88
N MET A 104 1.26 -8.70 -9.98
CA MET A 104 1.07 -8.07 -11.30
C MET A 104 -0.16 -8.57 -12.10
N MET A 105 -1.06 -9.39 -11.54
CA MET A 105 -2.22 -9.91 -12.32
C MET A 105 -3.58 -9.31 -11.95
N GLY A 106 -3.57 -8.21 -11.19
CA GLY A 106 -4.78 -7.58 -10.64
C GLY A 106 -4.72 -6.05 -10.69
N GLY A 107 -4.33 -5.48 -11.84
CA GLY A 107 -4.66 -4.09 -12.13
C GLY A 107 -6.17 -3.96 -12.34
N SER A 108 -6.94 -3.90 -11.26
CA SER A 108 -8.31 -3.38 -11.30
C SER A 108 -8.16 -1.87 -11.51
N GLY A 109 -8.35 -1.33 -12.72
CA GLY A 109 -9.58 -1.52 -13.46
C GLY A 109 -10.67 -0.77 -12.70
N GLY A 110 -10.50 0.54 -12.55
CA GLY A 110 -11.53 1.45 -12.13
C GLY A 110 -12.20 1.97 -13.40
N ASP A 111 -13.33 1.37 -13.76
CA ASP A 111 -14.26 1.97 -14.71
C ASP A 111 -14.74 3.31 -14.11
N GLN A 112 -14.21 4.40 -14.64
CA GLN A 112 -14.82 5.72 -14.56
C GLN A 112 -14.91 6.26 -15.97
N GLU A 113 -16.09 6.08 -16.56
CA GLU A 113 -16.54 6.76 -17.76
C GLU A 113 -16.38 8.28 -17.60
N GLY A 114 -15.87 8.89 -18.67
CA GLY A 114 -16.33 10.20 -19.13
C GLY A 114 -15.59 11.43 -18.59
N SER A 115 -14.58 11.88 -19.34
CA SER A 115 -14.42 13.31 -19.64
C SER A 115 -13.56 13.51 -20.88
N ASP A 116 -14.20 14.05 -21.92
CA ASP A 116 -13.60 14.58 -23.15
C ASP A 116 -12.32 15.38 -22.87
N TYR A 117 -11.22 15.01 -23.52
CA TYR A 117 -10.08 15.92 -23.67
C TYR A 117 -10.20 16.63 -25.01
N GLU A 118 -10.64 17.89 -24.99
CA GLU A 118 -10.40 18.80 -26.09
C GLU A 118 -8.90 19.05 -26.23
N GLN A 119 -8.40 18.81 -27.43
CA GLN A 119 -7.02 18.97 -27.83
C GLN A 119 -6.72 20.46 -28.11
N GLY A 120 -5.78 21.05 -27.36
CA GLY A 120 -5.28 22.42 -27.60
C GLY A 120 -3.81 22.59 -27.16
N PRO A 121 -2.95 23.33 -27.90
CA PRO A 121 -1.53 23.02 -27.94
C PRO A 121 -0.63 23.82 -26.97
N GLY A 122 0.31 23.09 -26.37
CA GLY A 122 1.71 23.44 -26.10
C GLY A 122 2.06 24.78 -25.46
N ARG A 123 2.49 24.76 -24.18
CA ARG A 123 3.53 25.68 -23.66
C ARG A 123 4.42 25.00 -22.61
N SER A 124 5.74 25.14 -22.85
CA SER A 124 6.88 24.73 -22.03
C SER A 124 6.87 25.38 -20.63
N PHE A 125 7.01 24.58 -19.57
CA PHE A 125 7.23 25.08 -18.21
C PHE A 125 8.72 24.99 -17.84
N ARG A 126 9.32 26.17 -17.64
CA ARG A 126 10.68 26.40 -17.14
C ARG A 126 10.62 26.36 -15.60
N GLY A 127 11.29 25.39 -14.97
CA GLY A 127 11.46 25.33 -13.52
C GLY A 127 12.58 26.28 -13.02
N PRO A 128 12.51 26.79 -11.78
CA PRO A 128 13.54 27.66 -11.21
C PRO A 128 14.73 26.86 -10.66
N GLY A 129 15.94 27.24 -11.06
CA GLY A 129 17.20 26.63 -10.61
C GLY A 129 17.63 27.12 -9.23
N MET A 130 17.99 26.19 -8.35
CA MET A 130 18.63 26.43 -7.06
C MET A 130 20.10 26.85 -7.27
N GLY A 131 20.46 28.07 -6.88
CA GLY A 131 21.83 28.58 -6.88
C GLY A 131 22.57 28.22 -5.58
N MET A 132 23.79 27.68 -5.71
CA MET A 132 24.72 27.44 -4.60
C MET A 132 25.44 28.74 -4.16
N PRO A 133 25.88 28.87 -2.90
CA PRO A 133 26.54 30.07 -2.39
C PRO A 133 28.02 30.16 -2.78
N GLU A 134 28.46 31.35 -3.19
CA GLU A 134 29.84 31.69 -3.55
C GLU A 134 30.79 31.68 -2.33
N GLY A 135 31.92 31.01 -2.48
CA GLY A 135 33.05 31.04 -1.55
C GLY A 135 33.97 32.23 -1.81
N SER A 136 34.38 32.88 -0.72
CA SER A 136 35.24 34.05 -0.66
C SER A 136 36.64 33.83 -1.23
N ARG A 137 37.11 34.80 -2.03
CA ARG A 137 38.51 35.22 -2.13
C ARG A 137 38.57 36.74 -2.17
#